data_AF-A0A519LAD1-F1
#
_entry.id   AF-A0A519LAD1-F1
#
_cell.length_a   1.000
_cell.length_b   1.000
_cell.length_c   1.000
_cell.angle_alpha   90.00
_cell.angle_beta   90.00
_cell.angle_gamma   90.00
#
_symmetry.space_group_name_H-M   'P 1'
#
loop_
_entity.id
_entity.type
_entity.pdbx_description
1 polymer ?
#
loop_
_entity_poly.entity_id
_entity_poly.type
_entity_poly.pdbx_seq_one_letter_code
_entity_poly.pdbx_strand_id
1 'polypeptide(L)'
;GYGLHWYNGNPKGFLYPLKFMVGSTFFGRSTEFFFGMLLAYLMKQQKGIQFLTKIKRPTLWGGVGILMMILAIRFFAKNNFVHGVERWEGRLIHELFLPVAIALFFWGLMSEKTMISRLLSTKFFILLGNASFVFYLIHLSYFNMKLKSYIYLPDHNFVLLWICSIIIYLLIEKPLYEVCRKLISKIK
;
A
#
# COMPACT_ATOMS: atom_id res chain seq x y z
N GLY A 1 -5.22 17.66 24.23
CA GLY A 1 -3.80 17.56 23.85
C GLY A 1 -2.86 17.90 24.99
N TYR A 2 -3.09 19.01 25.70
CA TYR A 2 -2.18 19.55 26.72
C TYR A 2 -2.10 18.72 28.03
N GLY A 3 -3.16 18.03 28.44
CA GLY A 3 -3.21 17.29 29.72
C GLY A 3 -2.41 15.98 29.76
N LEU A 4 -2.16 15.34 28.61
CA LEU A 4 -1.36 14.10 28.57
C LEU A 4 0.16 14.34 28.72
N HIS A 5 0.61 15.60 28.61
CA HIS A 5 2.02 15.97 28.74
C HIS A 5 2.58 15.71 30.14
N TRP A 6 1.75 15.92 31.16
CA TRP A 6 2.15 15.75 32.56
C TRP A 6 2.09 14.30 33.03
N TYR A 7 1.17 13.49 32.48
CA TYR A 7 0.95 12.13 32.98
C TYR A 7 1.88 11.08 32.32
N ASN A 8 2.37 11.32 31.10
CA ASN A 8 3.08 10.30 30.32
C ASN A 8 4.62 10.40 30.33
N GLY A 9 5.20 11.23 31.20
CA GLY A 9 6.66 11.26 31.42
C GLY A 9 7.52 11.47 30.15
N ASN A 10 7.01 12.16 29.13
CA ASN A 10 7.70 12.38 27.85
C ASN A 10 8.07 13.87 27.65
N PRO A 11 9.00 14.42 28.47
CA PRO A 11 9.38 15.83 28.42
C PRO A 11 10.14 16.22 27.13
N LYS A 12 10.62 15.23 26.35
CA LYS A 12 11.38 15.44 25.11
C LYS A 12 10.56 15.25 23.83
N GLY A 13 9.28 14.87 23.93
CA GLY A 13 8.39 14.79 22.78
C GLY A 13 8.71 13.70 21.75
N PHE A 14 9.37 12.60 22.14
CA PHE A 14 9.83 11.53 21.22
C PHE A 14 8.73 10.86 20.40
N LEU A 15 7.47 10.97 20.84
CA LEU A 15 6.28 10.32 20.28
C LEU A 15 5.09 11.29 20.37
N TYR A 16 5.24 12.44 19.72
CA TYR A 16 4.27 13.53 19.72
C TYR A 16 4.31 14.27 18.37
N PRO A 17 3.21 14.90 17.93
CA PRO A 17 1.83 14.74 18.39
C PRO A 17 1.23 13.39 17.96
N LEU A 18 0.20 12.90 18.68
CA LEU A 18 -0.50 11.65 18.30
C LEU A 18 -1.01 11.69 16.86
N LYS A 19 -1.42 12.86 16.38
CA LYS A 19 -1.78 13.08 14.96
C LYS A 19 -0.58 12.75 14.04
N PHE A 20 0.64 13.10 14.39
CA PHE A 20 1.80 12.75 13.58
C PHE A 20 2.12 11.25 13.67
N MET A 21 2.10 10.67 14.87
CA MET A 21 2.37 9.25 15.05
C MET A 21 1.39 8.36 14.28
N VAL A 22 0.10 8.62 14.41
CA VAL A 22 -0.91 7.81 13.74
C VAL A 22 -0.92 8.08 12.23
N GLY A 23 -0.77 9.33 11.79
CA GLY A 23 -0.89 9.64 10.35
C GLY A 23 0.37 9.43 9.50
N SER A 24 1.55 9.52 10.10
CA SER A 24 2.81 9.64 9.34
C SER A 24 3.88 8.64 9.76
N THR A 25 3.65 7.86 10.81
CA THR A 25 4.62 6.85 11.27
C THR A 25 4.12 5.44 11.07
N PHE A 26 5.03 4.48 11.27
CA PHE A 26 4.75 3.05 11.18
C PHE A 26 3.55 2.62 12.04
N PHE A 27 3.31 3.26 13.19
CA PHE A 27 2.25 2.85 14.11
C PHE A 27 0.86 2.86 13.47
N GLY A 28 0.49 3.90 12.73
CA GLY A 28 -0.81 3.92 12.04
C GLY A 28 -0.84 3.08 10.76
N ARG A 29 0.30 2.89 10.10
CA ARG A 29 0.40 2.03 8.90
C ARG A 29 0.49 0.54 9.24
N SER A 30 0.80 0.18 10.49
CA SER A 30 0.98 -1.19 10.94
C SER A 30 -0.26 -2.07 10.74
N THR A 31 -1.46 -1.47 10.78
CA THR A 31 -2.73 -2.14 10.51
C THR A 31 -2.82 -2.69 9.09
N GLU A 32 -2.36 -1.93 8.08
CA GLU A 32 -2.30 -2.36 6.68
C GLU A 32 -1.45 -3.64 6.56
N PHE A 33 -0.27 -3.65 7.19
CA PHE A 33 0.60 -4.82 7.24
C PHE A 33 -0.03 -5.98 8.00
N PHE A 34 -0.68 -5.70 9.13
CA PHE A 34 -1.34 -6.72 9.95
C PHE A 34 -2.46 -7.43 9.19
N PHE A 35 -3.34 -6.69 8.51
CA PHE A 35 -4.40 -7.28 7.69
C PHE A 35 -3.84 -8.08 6.51
N GLY A 36 -2.74 -7.63 5.89
CA GLY A 36 -2.04 -8.39 4.86
C GLY A 36 -1.47 -9.72 5.38
N MET A 37 -0.80 -9.70 6.53
CA MET A 37 -0.29 -10.92 7.19
C MET A 37 -1.42 -11.85 7.64
N LEU A 38 -2.48 -11.29 8.22
CA LEU A 38 -3.66 -12.04 8.64
C LEU A 38 -4.31 -12.74 7.45
N LEU A 39 -4.47 -12.05 6.32
CA LEU A 39 -5.00 -12.64 5.09
C LEU A 39 -4.12 -13.81 4.63
N ALA A 40 -2.80 -13.61 4.56
CA ALA A 40 -1.86 -14.67 4.15
C ALA A 40 -1.91 -15.88 5.11
N TYR A 41 -2.05 -15.64 6.42
CA TYR A 41 -2.19 -16.69 7.41
C TYR A 41 -3.50 -17.48 7.25
N LEU A 42 -4.62 -16.77 7.07
CA LEU A 42 -5.94 -17.38 6.83
C LEU A 42 -5.95 -18.20 5.55
N MET A 43 -5.23 -17.78 4.51
CA MET A 43 -5.04 -18.58 3.29
C MET A 43 -4.27 -19.86 3.53
N LYS A 44 -3.25 -19.84 4.40
CA LYS A 44 -2.47 -21.02 4.75
C LYS A 44 -3.29 -22.04 5.56
N GLN A 45 -4.22 -21.56 6.39
CA GLN A 45 -5.09 -22.41 7.19
C GLN A 45 -6.43 -22.69 6.49
N GLN A 46 -6.57 -23.90 5.95
CA GLN A 46 -7.79 -24.36 5.27
C GLN A 46 -9.10 -24.18 6.08
N LYS A 47 -9.03 -24.09 7.42
CA LYS A 47 -10.21 -23.90 8.30
C LYS A 47 -10.69 -22.45 8.40
N GLY A 48 -9.77 -21.46 8.38
CA GLY A 48 -10.15 -20.03 8.42
C GLY A 48 -10.91 -19.56 7.17
N ILE A 49 -10.80 -20.35 6.10
CA ILE A 49 -11.40 -20.14 4.79
C ILE A 49 -12.92 -20.34 4.81
N GLN A 50 -13.49 -21.13 5.72
CA GLN A 50 -14.92 -21.47 5.73
C GLN A 50 -15.85 -20.26 5.93
N PHE A 51 -15.40 -19.23 6.64
CA PHE A 51 -16.19 -18.00 6.82
C PHE A 51 -16.13 -17.13 5.56
N LEU A 52 -14.95 -17.01 4.96
CA LEU A 52 -14.71 -16.17 3.79
C LEU A 52 -15.27 -16.78 2.49
N THR A 53 -15.38 -18.10 2.39
CA THR A 53 -15.99 -18.79 1.23
C THR A 53 -17.50 -18.69 1.18
N LYS A 54 -18.16 -18.33 2.28
CA LYS A 54 -19.62 -18.08 2.30
C LYS A 54 -19.98 -16.76 1.62
N ILE A 55 -19.02 -15.85 1.46
CA ILE A 55 -19.24 -14.55 0.83
C ILE A 55 -19.36 -14.77 -0.68
N LYS A 56 -20.50 -14.40 -1.26
CA LYS A 56 -20.71 -14.43 -2.72
C LYS A 56 -20.08 -13.20 -3.36
N ARG A 57 -19.24 -13.37 -4.39
CA ARG A 57 -18.59 -12.26 -5.12
C ARG A 57 -17.74 -11.32 -4.25
N PRO A 58 -16.80 -11.83 -3.42
CA PRO A 58 -15.92 -11.01 -2.59
C PRO A 58 -15.11 -9.97 -3.37
N THR A 59 -14.78 -10.22 -4.65
CA THR A 59 -14.11 -9.22 -5.50
C THR A 59 -14.93 -7.94 -5.65
N LEU A 60 -16.22 -8.10 -5.93
CA LEU A 60 -17.13 -6.98 -6.15
C LEU A 60 -17.38 -6.25 -4.84
N TRP A 61 -17.68 -6.97 -3.76
CA TRP A 61 -17.91 -6.36 -2.44
C TRP A 61 -16.68 -5.68 -1.88
N GLY A 62 -15.49 -6.25 -2.06
CA GLY A 62 -14.22 -5.61 -1.71
C GLY A 62 -13.99 -4.34 -2.53
N GLY A 63 -14.23 -4.39 -3.84
CA GLY A 63 -14.08 -3.22 -4.72
C GLY A 63 -15.07 -2.09 -4.39
N VAL A 64 -16.34 -2.42 -4.18
CA VAL A 64 -17.37 -1.48 -3.72
C VAL A 64 -17.02 -0.94 -2.34
N GLY A 65 -16.50 -1.77 -1.43
CA GLY A 65 -16.03 -1.36 -0.12
C GLY A 65 -14.91 -0.33 -0.21
N ILE A 66 -13.89 -0.59 -1.03
CA ILE A 66 -12.80 0.37 -1.28
C ILE A 66 -13.36 1.69 -1.83
N LEU A 67 -14.23 1.63 -2.84
CA LEU A 67 -14.82 2.83 -3.44
C LEU A 67 -15.66 3.61 -2.41
N MET A 68 -16.46 2.93 -1.60
CA MET A 68 -17.25 3.54 -0.54
C MET A 68 -16.36 4.22 0.50
N MET A 69 -15.28 3.57 0.93
CA MET A 69 -14.34 4.17 1.89
C MET A 69 -13.64 5.39 1.31
N ILE A 70 -13.24 5.36 0.02
CA ILE A 70 -12.66 6.53 -0.67
C ILE A 70 -13.67 7.67 -0.76
N LEU A 71 -14.93 7.38 -1.12
CA LEU A 71 -16.00 8.38 -1.18
C LEU A 71 -16.31 8.95 0.21
N ALA A 72 -16.29 8.13 1.26
CA ALA A 72 -16.45 8.59 2.63
C ALA A 72 -15.31 9.53 3.03
N ILE A 73 -14.05 9.16 2.76
CA ILE A 73 -12.89 10.04 3.01
C ILE A 73 -13.01 11.35 2.24
N ARG A 74 -13.47 11.30 0.98
CA ARG A 74 -13.72 12.50 0.15
C ARG A 74 -14.83 13.37 0.73
N PHE A 75 -15.90 12.79 1.25
CA PHE A 75 -17.00 13.54 1.86
C PHE A 75 -16.53 14.33 3.09
N PHE A 76 -15.59 13.78 3.86
CA PHE A 76 -14.97 14.50 4.98
C PHE A 76 -13.94 15.57 4.56
N ALA A 77 -13.48 15.56 3.30
CA ALA A 77 -12.59 16.57 2.74
C ALA A 77 -13.38 17.82 2.32
N LYS A 78 -13.61 18.74 3.26
CA LYS A 78 -14.39 19.97 3.03
C LYS A 78 -13.73 20.97 2.04
N ASN A 79 -12.42 20.89 1.81
CA ASN A 79 -11.65 21.81 0.93
C ASN A 79 -10.58 21.07 0.11
N ASN A 80 -10.33 21.52 -1.13
CA ASN A 80 -9.30 20.98 -2.04
C ASN A 80 -7.85 21.05 -1.51
N PHE A 81 -7.60 21.84 -0.47
CA PHE A 81 -6.27 21.98 0.15
C PHE A 81 -6.06 21.11 1.39
N VAL A 82 -7.13 20.56 1.97
CA VAL A 82 -7.05 19.73 3.18
C VAL A 82 -7.52 18.33 2.83
N HIS A 83 -6.57 17.41 2.72
CA HIS A 83 -6.85 16.00 2.49
C HIS A 83 -7.74 15.46 3.62
N GLY A 84 -8.79 14.68 3.31
CA GLY A 84 -9.72 14.16 4.32
C GLY A 84 -9.06 13.34 5.44
N VAL A 85 -7.84 12.85 5.21
CA VAL A 85 -6.97 12.13 6.16
C VAL A 85 -6.35 13.05 7.23
N GLU A 86 -6.45 14.37 7.08
CA GLU A 86 -6.05 15.37 8.08
C GLU A 86 -7.00 15.43 9.28
N ARG A 87 -8.25 14.98 9.07
CA ARG A 87 -9.27 14.86 10.11
C ARG A 87 -9.20 13.48 10.75
N TRP A 88 -9.54 13.40 12.04
CA TRP A 88 -9.45 12.14 12.79
C TRP A 88 -10.44 11.09 12.26
N GLU A 89 -11.60 11.53 11.77
CA GLU A 89 -12.65 10.66 11.21
C GLU A 89 -12.18 10.00 9.91
N GLY A 90 -11.73 10.79 8.94
CA GLY A 90 -11.23 10.30 7.66
C GLY A 90 -9.97 9.44 7.82
N ARG A 91 -9.19 9.73 8.86
CA ARG A 91 -8.00 8.98 9.22
C ARG A 91 -8.31 7.58 9.73
N LEU A 92 -9.24 7.43 10.66
CA LEU A 92 -9.67 6.11 11.13
C LEU A 92 -10.23 5.25 9.99
N ILE A 93 -10.99 5.87 9.08
CA ILE A 93 -11.49 5.18 7.88
C ILE A 93 -10.32 4.68 7.03
N HIS A 94 -9.32 5.54 6.80
CA HIS A 94 -8.17 5.22 5.98
C HIS A 94 -7.26 4.14 6.61
N GLU A 95 -7.00 4.17 7.90
CA GLU A 95 -6.02 3.30 8.55
C GLU A 95 -6.63 2.02 9.13
N LEU A 96 -7.93 1.97 9.38
CA LEU A 96 -8.57 0.80 10.02
C LEU A 96 -9.58 0.12 9.09
N PHE A 97 -10.44 0.87 8.42
CA PHE A 97 -11.52 0.30 7.60
C PHE A 97 -11.07 -0.01 6.17
N LEU A 98 -10.28 0.87 5.55
CA LEU A 98 -9.77 0.67 4.20
C LEU A 98 -8.93 -0.62 4.06
N PRO A 99 -8.02 -0.97 5.01
CA PRO A 99 -7.25 -2.21 4.91
C PRO A 99 -8.12 -3.47 4.95
N VAL A 100 -9.24 -3.45 5.67
CA VAL A 100 -10.21 -4.56 5.72
C VAL A 100 -10.87 -4.74 4.35
N ALA A 101 -11.30 -3.65 3.71
CA ALA A 101 -11.88 -3.69 2.37
C ALA A 101 -10.87 -4.18 1.33
N ILE A 102 -9.61 -3.74 1.45
CA ILE A 102 -8.49 -4.19 0.60
C ILE A 102 -8.23 -5.69 0.80
N ALA A 103 -8.19 -6.17 2.04
CA ALA A 103 -7.99 -7.59 2.33
C ALA A 103 -9.12 -8.46 1.74
N LEU A 104 -10.37 -8.00 1.83
CA LEU A 104 -11.52 -8.67 1.21
C LEU A 104 -11.43 -8.65 -0.32
N PHE A 105 -11.00 -7.54 -0.92
CA PHE A 105 -10.80 -7.44 -2.36
C PHE A 105 -9.71 -8.41 -2.84
N PHE A 106 -8.56 -8.45 -2.17
CA PHE A 106 -7.49 -9.40 -2.48
C PHE A 106 -7.93 -10.85 -2.30
N TRP A 107 -8.67 -11.16 -1.23
CA TRP A 107 -9.27 -12.48 -1.04
C TRP A 107 -10.12 -12.90 -2.25
N GLY A 108 -10.98 -12.00 -2.71
CA GLY A 108 -11.79 -12.25 -3.90
C GLY A 108 -10.94 -12.44 -5.14
N LEU A 109 -9.92 -11.60 -5.35
CA LEU A 109 -9.08 -11.66 -6.54
C LEU A 109 -8.34 -13.00 -6.67
N MET A 110 -7.98 -13.58 -5.52
CA MET A 110 -7.32 -14.89 -5.42
C MET A 110 -8.29 -16.07 -5.50
N SER A 111 -9.52 -15.93 -4.99
CA SER A 111 -10.51 -17.02 -4.95
C SER A 111 -11.36 -17.12 -6.23
N GLU A 112 -11.62 -15.99 -6.89
CA GLU A 112 -12.52 -15.90 -8.05
C GLU A 112 -11.76 -15.62 -9.35
N LYS A 113 -12.08 -16.37 -10.40
CA LYS A 113 -11.59 -16.10 -11.76
C LYS A 113 -12.40 -15.00 -12.45
N THR A 114 -12.32 -13.78 -11.93
CA THR A 114 -12.95 -12.59 -12.55
C THR A 114 -12.11 -12.07 -13.73
N MET A 115 -12.70 -11.22 -14.59
CA MET A 115 -11.94 -10.56 -15.67
C MET A 115 -10.78 -9.72 -15.13
N ILE A 116 -10.99 -9.07 -13.97
CA ILE A 116 -9.96 -8.26 -13.29
C ILE A 116 -8.82 -9.16 -12.81
N SER A 117 -9.14 -10.30 -12.17
CA SER A 117 -8.12 -11.29 -11.77
C SER A 117 -7.33 -11.78 -12.98
N ARG A 118 -8.01 -12.07 -14.10
CA ARG A 118 -7.36 -12.50 -15.34
C ARG A 118 -6.43 -11.43 -15.91
N LEU A 119 -6.84 -10.17 -15.94
CA LEU A 119 -6.03 -9.05 -16.43
C LEU A 119 -4.77 -8.85 -15.56
N LEU A 120 -4.94 -8.83 -14.23
CA LEU A 120 -3.84 -8.66 -13.28
C LEU A 120 -2.87 -9.85 -13.28
N SER A 121 -3.35 -11.06 -13.64
CA SER A 121 -2.51 -12.26 -13.73
C SER A 121 -1.62 -12.33 -14.99
N THR A 122 -1.74 -11.36 -15.91
CA THR A 122 -0.91 -11.35 -17.12
C THR A 122 0.55 -11.01 -16.80
N LYS A 123 1.48 -11.56 -17.60
CA LYS A 123 2.93 -11.36 -17.42
C LYS A 123 3.33 -9.88 -17.37
N PHE A 124 2.64 -9.04 -18.15
CA PHE A 124 2.90 -7.61 -18.21
C PHE A 124 2.52 -6.89 -16.90
N PHE A 125 1.33 -7.16 -16.36
CA PHE A 125 0.90 -6.57 -15.09
C PHE A 125 1.72 -7.09 -13.89
N ILE A 126 2.17 -8.34 -13.93
CA ILE A 126 3.10 -8.88 -12.93
C ILE A 126 4.44 -8.13 -12.99
N LEU A 127 4.99 -7.90 -14.20
CA LEU A 127 6.22 -7.13 -14.38
C LEU A 127 6.09 -5.70 -13.87
N LEU A 128 4.99 -5.01 -14.20
CA LEU A 128 4.69 -3.67 -13.70
C LEU A 128 4.55 -3.65 -12.17
N GLY A 129 3.89 -4.65 -11.61
CA GLY A 129 3.75 -4.82 -10.15
C GLY A 129 5.11 -4.92 -9.47
N ASN A 130 6.02 -5.75 -9.99
CA ASN A 130 7.35 -5.88 -9.41
C ASN A 130 8.20 -4.61 -9.59
N ALA A 131 8.10 -3.96 -10.77
CA ALA A 131 8.78 -2.69 -11.02
C ALA A 131 8.15 -1.49 -10.26
N SER A 132 6.98 -1.66 -9.63
CA SER A 132 6.31 -0.57 -8.90
C SER A 132 7.10 -0.09 -7.68
N PHE A 133 7.85 -0.97 -7.02
CA PHE A 133 8.69 -0.62 -5.88
C PHE A 133 9.87 0.27 -6.29
N VAL A 134 10.59 -0.13 -7.34
CA VAL A 134 11.66 0.69 -7.94
C VAL A 134 11.10 1.99 -8.46
N PHE A 135 9.91 1.97 -9.06
CA PHE A 135 9.25 3.16 -9.56
C PHE A 135 8.98 4.13 -8.42
N TYR A 136 8.44 3.65 -7.30
CA TYR A 136 8.21 4.45 -6.09
C TYR A 136 9.51 5.08 -5.58
N LEU A 137 10.59 4.29 -5.49
CA LEU A 137 11.89 4.80 -5.04
C LEU A 137 12.43 5.89 -5.97
N ILE A 138 12.39 5.68 -7.29
CA ILE A 138 12.88 6.67 -8.26
C ILE A 138 11.99 7.92 -8.27
N HIS A 139 10.67 7.73 -8.17
CA HIS A 139 9.70 8.80 -8.18
C HIS A 139 9.82 9.71 -6.95
N LEU A 140 10.01 9.13 -5.76
CA LEU A 140 10.15 9.85 -4.50
C LEU A 140 11.58 10.38 -4.27
N SER A 141 12.59 9.71 -4.83
CA SER A 141 13.98 10.12 -4.68
C SER A 141 14.29 11.42 -5.43
N TYR A 142 15.37 12.07 -5.01
CA TYR A 142 15.98 13.24 -5.64
C TYR A 142 16.24 13.05 -7.15
N PHE A 143 16.24 11.81 -7.63
CA PHE A 143 16.31 11.46 -9.04
C PHE A 143 15.21 12.14 -9.87
N ASN A 144 13.97 12.24 -9.39
CA ASN A 144 12.90 12.96 -10.09
C ASN A 144 13.23 14.46 -10.24
N MET A 145 13.70 15.09 -9.16
CA MET A 145 14.10 16.51 -9.18
C MET A 145 15.27 16.78 -10.12
N LYS A 146 16.27 15.87 -10.16
CA LYS A 146 17.43 16.00 -11.05
C LYS A 146 17.09 15.69 -12.51
N LEU A 147 16.18 14.76 -12.77
CA LEU A 147 15.69 14.44 -14.12
C LEU A 147 14.87 15.60 -14.70
N LYS A 148 14.06 16.27 -13.87
CA LYS A 148 13.32 17.49 -14.24
C LYS A 148 14.24 18.64 -14.67
N SER A 149 15.45 18.70 -14.13
CA SER A 149 16.46 19.71 -14.52
C SER A 149 17.09 19.42 -15.88
N TYR A 150 17.06 18.18 -16.38
CA TYR A 150 17.68 17.78 -17.65
C TYR A 150 16.65 17.67 -18.79
N ILE A 151 15.41 17.31 -18.48
CA ILE A 151 14.31 17.18 -19.43
C ILE A 151 13.10 17.95 -18.88
N TYR A 152 12.85 19.14 -19.43
CA TYR A 152 11.69 19.97 -19.12
C TYR A 152 10.44 19.43 -19.82
N LEU A 153 9.82 18.38 -19.26
CA LEU A 153 8.48 17.95 -19.67
C LEU A 153 7.63 17.63 -18.42
N PRO A 154 6.62 18.46 -18.10
CA PRO A 154 5.88 18.35 -16.83
C PRO A 154 5.02 17.09 -16.71
N ASP A 155 4.49 16.54 -17.81
CA ASP A 155 3.54 15.40 -17.76
C ASP A 155 4.03 14.10 -18.46
N HIS A 156 5.00 14.18 -19.38
CA HIS A 156 5.52 12.99 -20.10
C HIS A 156 6.55 12.17 -19.30
N ASN A 157 6.99 12.67 -18.13
CA ASN A 157 7.94 11.96 -17.28
C ASN A 157 7.38 10.66 -16.70
N PHE A 158 6.06 10.48 -16.59
CA PHE A 158 5.50 9.29 -15.96
C PHE A 158 5.85 8.00 -16.72
N VAL A 159 5.62 7.98 -18.03
CA VAL A 159 5.92 6.81 -18.87
C VAL A 159 7.42 6.54 -18.92
N LEU A 160 8.22 7.59 -19.02
CA LEU A 160 9.69 7.49 -19.03
C LEU A 160 10.22 6.96 -17.70
N LEU A 161 9.69 7.44 -16.56
CA LEU A 161 10.01 6.92 -15.23
C LEU A 161 9.63 5.45 -15.08
N TRP A 162 8.51 5.02 -15.67
CA TRP A 162 8.14 3.60 -15.72
C TRP A 162 9.12 2.77 -16.54
N ILE A 163 9.53 3.27 -17.71
CA ILE A 163 10.55 2.60 -18.54
C ILE A 163 11.86 2.48 -17.76
N CYS A 164 12.34 3.57 -17.16
CA CYS A 164 13.54 3.58 -16.32
C CYS A 164 13.41 2.60 -15.14
N SER A 165 12.25 2.57 -14.48
CA SER A 165 11.99 1.66 -13.38
C SER A 165 12.05 0.19 -13.83
N ILE A 166 11.43 -0.16 -14.96
CA ILE A 166 11.46 -1.52 -15.50
C ILE A 166 12.90 -1.92 -15.85
N ILE A 167 13.68 -1.02 -16.45
CA ILE A 167 15.10 -1.27 -16.77
C ILE A 167 15.90 -1.55 -15.49
N ILE A 168 15.75 -0.70 -14.47
CA ILE A 168 16.47 -0.85 -13.19
C ILE A 168 16.02 -2.13 -12.46
N TYR A 169 14.73 -2.44 -12.46
CA TYR A 169 14.20 -3.68 -11.91
C TYR A 169 14.83 -4.91 -12.58
N LEU A 170 14.92 -4.91 -13.92
CA LEU A 170 15.50 -6.03 -14.67
C LEU A 170 17.02 -6.16 -14.49
N LEU A 171 17.75 -5.04 -14.42
CA LEU A 171 19.22 -5.03 -14.38
C LEU A 171 19.81 -5.11 -12.96
N ILE A 172 19.10 -4.65 -11.94
CA ILE A 172 19.62 -4.55 -10.57
C ILE A 172 18.82 -5.43 -9.63
N GLU A 173 17.52 -5.19 -9.50
CA GLU A 173 16.73 -5.84 -8.46
C GLU A 173 16.57 -7.35 -8.71
N LYS A 174 16.24 -7.75 -9.94
CA LYS A 174 16.11 -9.16 -10.31
C LYS A 174 17.40 -9.97 -10.11
N PRO A 175 18.58 -9.56 -10.62
CA PRO A 175 19.81 -10.32 -10.39
C PRO A 175 20.22 -10.31 -8.92
N LEU A 176 20.05 -9.19 -8.20
CA LEU A 176 20.38 -9.11 -6.78
C LEU A 176 19.51 -10.08 -5.96
N TYR A 177 18.21 -10.15 -6.24
CA TYR A 177 17.30 -11.11 -5.62
C TYR A 177 17.73 -12.56 -5.86
N GLU A 178 18.09 -12.91 -7.09
CA GLU A 178 18.58 -14.25 -7.43
C GLU A 178 19.91 -14.59 -6.72
N VAL A 179 20.82 -13.62 -6.60
CA VAL A 179 22.09 -13.78 -5.86
C VAL A 179 21.83 -14.01 -4.37
N CYS A 180 21.02 -13.16 -3.73
CA CYS A 180 20.66 -13.30 -2.32
C CYS A 180 20.00 -14.66 -2.06
N ARG A 181 19.07 -15.09 -2.93
CA ARG A 181 18.42 -16.39 -2.80
C ARG A 181 19.40 -17.55 -2.87
N LYS A 182 20.36 -17.51 -3.81
CA LYS A 182 21.42 -18.53 -3.94
C LYS A 182 22.34 -18.58 -2.72
N LEU A 183 22.69 -17.42 -2.16
CA LEU A 183 23.50 -17.33 -0.94
C LEU A 183 22.78 -17.95 0.25
N ILE A 184 21.50 -17.62 0.46
CA ILE A 184 20.70 -18.18 1.56
C ILE A 184 20.54 -19.70 1.40
N SER A 185 20.33 -20.21 0.19
CA SER A 185 20.24 -21.65 -0.04
C SER A 185 21.53 -22.42 0.22
N LYS A 186 22.69 -21.76 0.21
CA LYS A 186 24.00 -22.36 0.53
C LYS A 186 24.31 -22.37 2.02
N ILE A 187 23.62 -21.57 2.83
CA ILE A 187 23.80 -21.47 4.29
C ILE A 187 22.93 -22.52 5.02
N LYS A 188 22.08 -23.23 4.28
CA LYS A 188 21.21 -24.30 4.77
C LYS A 188 21.77 -25.67 4.41
#